data_AF-A0A9P7YAH7-F1
#
_entry.id   AF-A0A9P7YAH7-F1
#
_cell.length_a   1.000
_cell.length_b   1.000
_cell.length_c   1.000
_cell.angle_alpha   90.00
_cell.angle_beta   90.00
_cell.angle_gamma   90.00
#
_symmetry.space_group_name_H-M   'P 1'
#
loop_
_entity.id
_entity.type
_entity.pdbx_description
1 polymer ?
#
loop_
_entity_poly.entity_id
_entity_poly.type
_entity_poly.pdbx_seq_one_letter_code
_entity_poly.pdbx_strand_id
1 'polypeptide(L)'
;MDAAVQAGIFRAPRPKKSVLPPLSRSSKKRKIEHKIEEISFNNDARADYLSGFHKRKVARAKLARAEAEKKEKEEKVQMRKQLREERKQELEEHVEAVNRLLKDMEPVVEGLGEEGDSWEGIEDEPVVEPVDHEEEYVDEDKYTVVTVEEVDISKAGISKIAGQDSEEDEEVPKLVDAEEKNKKVWPKKPRKQKFRYETKTERKLSRAKQKAGNKGRADARRGNG
;
A
#
# COMPACT_ATOMS: atom_id res chain seq x y z
N MET A 1 2.41 47.92 29.35
CA MET A 1 1.96 47.70 30.73
C MET A 1 0.82 46.70 30.66
N ASP A 2 1.02 45.59 31.38
CA ASP A 2 0.00 44.67 31.91
C ASP A 2 -0.75 43.75 30.93
N ALA A 3 -0.95 42.46 31.16
CA ALA A 3 -0.38 41.50 32.09
C ALA A 3 -0.70 40.09 31.53
N ALA A 4 0.20 39.14 31.77
CA ALA A 4 0.03 37.74 31.42
C ALA A 4 -1.21 37.11 32.07
N VAL A 5 -2.11 36.54 31.28
CA VAL A 5 -3.13 35.61 31.80
C VAL A 5 -2.56 34.20 31.73
N GLN A 6 -2.07 33.75 32.89
CA GLN A 6 -1.54 32.42 33.13
C GLN A 6 -2.55 31.33 32.77
N ALA A 7 -2.27 30.57 31.70
CA ALA A 7 -2.95 29.30 31.44
C ALA A 7 -2.43 28.23 32.42
N GLY A 8 -2.96 28.19 33.65
CA GLY A 8 -2.38 27.31 34.68
C GLY A 8 -3.22 26.92 35.88
N ILE A 9 -4.53 27.23 35.96
CA ILE A 9 -5.28 26.99 37.22
C ILE A 9 -6.54 26.12 37.06
N PHE A 10 -7.16 26.06 35.88
CA PHE A 10 -8.31 25.18 35.68
C PHE A 10 -7.90 23.85 35.05
N ARG A 11 -7.61 22.86 35.90
CA ARG A 11 -7.62 21.45 35.47
C ARG A 11 -9.05 21.14 35.00
N ALA A 12 -9.24 20.94 33.69
CA ALA A 12 -10.53 20.50 33.16
C ALA A 12 -11.06 19.32 34.00
N PRO A 13 -12.34 19.34 34.42
CA PRO A 13 -12.88 18.30 35.27
C PRO A 13 -12.72 16.96 34.55
N ARG A 14 -12.19 15.96 35.24
CA ARG A 14 -12.09 14.59 34.69
C ARG A 14 -13.48 14.19 34.18
N PRO A 15 -13.60 13.68 32.94
CA PRO A 15 -14.90 13.23 32.42
C PRO A 15 -15.46 12.18 33.38
N LYS A 16 -16.66 12.43 33.92
CA LYS A 16 -17.34 11.54 34.88
C LYS A 16 -17.80 10.21 34.26
N LYS A 17 -17.52 9.99 32.98
CA LYS A 17 -17.83 8.77 32.21
C LYS A 17 -16.51 8.18 31.74
N SER A 18 -16.23 6.95 32.11
CA SER A 18 -15.08 6.22 31.59
C SER A 18 -15.19 6.13 30.07
N VAL A 19 -14.13 6.50 29.34
CA VAL A 19 -14.02 6.26 27.88
C VAL A 19 -14.00 4.76 27.57
N LEU A 20 -13.74 3.94 28.60
CA LEU A 20 -13.89 2.50 28.53
C LEU A 20 -15.37 2.14 28.34
N PRO A 21 -15.68 1.16 27.45
CA PRO A 21 -17.03 0.66 27.30
C PRO A 21 -17.53 0.20 28.69
N PRO A 22 -18.78 0.51 29.05
CA PRO A 22 -19.27 0.19 30.37
C PRO A 22 -19.15 -1.33 30.59
N LEU A 23 -18.50 -1.73 31.67
CA LEU A 23 -18.48 -3.13 32.13
C LEU A 23 -19.90 -3.68 32.34
N SER A 24 -20.95 -2.84 32.27
CA SER A 24 -22.35 -3.24 32.34
C SER A 24 -22.87 -4.06 31.16
N ARG A 25 -22.13 -4.19 30.05
CA ARG A 25 -22.45 -5.25 29.06
C ARG A 25 -22.18 -6.66 29.61
N SER A 26 -21.32 -6.79 30.61
CA SER A 26 -21.06 -8.04 31.33
C SER A 26 -22.03 -8.25 32.51
N SER A 27 -22.46 -7.17 33.19
CA SER A 27 -23.35 -7.24 34.37
C SER A 27 -24.84 -7.11 34.08
N LYS A 28 -25.26 -6.77 32.85
CA LYS A 28 -26.63 -7.06 32.40
C LYS A 28 -26.77 -8.57 32.40
N LYS A 29 -27.46 -9.07 33.42
CA LYS A 29 -27.87 -10.48 33.58
C LYS A 29 -28.38 -10.94 32.21
N ARG A 30 -27.53 -11.63 31.45
CA ARG A 30 -27.93 -12.31 30.23
C ARG A 30 -29.06 -13.23 30.66
N LYS A 31 -30.25 -13.07 30.09
CA LYS A 31 -31.32 -14.06 30.27
C LYS A 31 -30.71 -15.37 29.77
N ILE A 32 -30.48 -16.31 30.68
CA ILE A 32 -29.97 -17.63 30.32
C ILE A 32 -31.18 -18.35 29.75
N GLU A 33 -31.39 -18.22 28.44
CA GLU A 33 -32.57 -18.77 27.74
C GLU A 33 -32.59 -20.30 27.75
N HIS A 34 -31.43 -20.93 28.04
CA HIS A 34 -31.31 -22.39 28.12
C HIS A 34 -30.67 -22.78 29.46
N LYS A 35 -31.52 -23.08 30.44
CA LYS A 35 -31.09 -23.83 31.63
C LYS A 35 -30.84 -25.26 31.17
N ILE A 36 -29.58 -25.61 30.92
CA ILE A 36 -29.20 -26.97 30.53
C ILE A 36 -29.62 -27.90 31.67
N GLU A 37 -30.55 -28.81 31.39
CA GLU A 37 -31.14 -29.72 32.38
C GLU A 37 -30.13 -30.81 32.79
N GLU A 38 -29.31 -31.28 31.84
CA GLU A 38 -28.32 -32.34 32.07
C GLU A 38 -27.01 -32.04 31.32
N ILE A 39 -25.87 -32.22 32.00
CA ILE A 39 -24.53 -32.07 31.43
C ILE A 39 -23.93 -33.46 31.25
N SER A 40 -23.90 -33.97 30.02
CA SER A 40 -23.23 -35.23 29.70
C SER A 40 -21.72 -35.02 29.56
N PHE A 41 -20.93 -35.72 30.38
CA PHE A 41 -19.47 -35.68 30.27
C PHE A 41 -18.96 -36.81 29.37
N ASN A 42 -18.55 -36.45 28.15
CA ASN A 42 -17.88 -37.38 27.24
C ASN A 42 -16.40 -37.50 27.63
N ASN A 43 -16.01 -38.65 28.19
CA ASN A 43 -14.63 -38.91 28.63
C ASN A 43 -13.63 -38.87 27.46
N ASP A 44 -14.04 -39.30 26.27
CA ASP A 44 -13.18 -39.27 25.07
C ASP A 44 -12.90 -37.83 24.62
N ALA A 45 -13.94 -36.99 24.57
CA ALA A 45 -13.78 -35.56 24.28
C ALA A 45 -12.91 -34.86 25.34
N ARG A 46 -13.01 -35.29 26.60
CA ARG A 46 -12.14 -34.81 27.68
C ARG A 46 -10.69 -35.27 27.47
N ALA A 47 -10.45 -36.52 27.09
CA ALA A 47 -9.11 -37.03 26.80
C ALA A 47 -8.48 -36.32 25.59
N ASP A 48 -9.24 -36.09 24.52
CA ASP A 48 -8.83 -35.28 23.37
C ASP A 48 -8.60 -33.82 23.74
N TYR A 49 -9.40 -33.26 24.64
CA TYR A 49 -9.17 -31.92 25.16
C TYR A 49 -7.90 -31.86 26.03
N LEU A 50 -7.63 -32.84 26.87
CA LEU A 50 -6.43 -32.82 27.72
C LEU A 50 -5.14 -33.14 26.94
N SER A 51 -5.18 -34.00 25.92
CA SER A 51 -3.99 -34.34 25.12
C SER A 51 -3.82 -33.45 23.88
N GLY A 52 -4.91 -32.91 23.34
CA GLY A 52 -4.95 -32.16 22.08
C GLY A 52 -4.53 -30.70 22.16
N PHE A 53 -3.70 -30.28 23.12
CA PHE A 53 -3.23 -28.89 23.23
C PHE A 53 -2.56 -28.40 21.95
N HIS A 54 -1.75 -29.26 21.30
CA HIS A 54 -1.15 -28.94 20.01
C HIS A 54 -2.22 -28.77 18.92
N LYS A 55 -3.22 -29.68 18.85
CA LYS A 55 -4.36 -29.57 17.93
C LYS A 55 -5.10 -28.24 18.10
N ARG A 56 -5.39 -27.81 19.35
CA ARG A 56 -6.03 -26.52 19.63
C ARG A 56 -5.16 -25.32 19.28
N LYS A 57 -3.85 -25.38 19.57
CA LYS A 57 -2.92 -24.30 19.20
C LYS A 57 -2.87 -24.14 17.68
N VAL A 58 -2.79 -25.24 16.94
CA VAL A 58 -2.84 -25.23 15.47
C VAL A 58 -4.20 -24.74 14.98
N ALA A 59 -5.31 -25.17 15.56
CA ALA A 59 -6.65 -24.71 15.20
C ALA A 59 -6.79 -23.20 15.41
N ARG A 60 -6.33 -22.65 16.54
CA ARG A 60 -6.32 -21.19 16.78
C ARG A 60 -5.48 -20.45 15.74
N ALA A 61 -4.29 -20.95 15.42
CA ALA A 61 -3.45 -20.35 14.38
C ALA A 61 -4.13 -20.38 13.01
N LYS A 62 -4.82 -21.49 12.67
CA LYS A 62 -5.59 -21.62 11.42
C LYS A 62 -6.79 -20.67 11.38
N LEU A 63 -7.53 -20.55 12.48
CA LEU A 63 -8.66 -19.62 12.58
C LEU A 63 -8.20 -18.16 12.43
N ALA A 64 -7.11 -17.77 13.10
CA ALA A 64 -6.55 -16.42 12.97
C ALA A 64 -6.13 -16.12 11.52
N ARG A 65 -5.53 -17.09 10.81
CA ARG A 65 -5.19 -16.95 9.39
C ARG A 65 -6.45 -16.84 8.52
N ALA A 66 -7.44 -17.69 8.74
CA ALA A 66 -8.69 -17.67 7.99
C ALA A 66 -9.47 -16.36 8.20
N GLU A 67 -9.46 -15.80 9.40
CA GLU A 67 -10.05 -14.48 9.69
C GLU A 67 -9.29 -13.34 8.99
N ALA A 68 -7.96 -13.39 8.97
CA ALA A 68 -7.15 -12.41 8.24
C ALA A 68 -7.43 -12.49 6.73
N GLU A 69 -7.43 -13.69 6.15
CA GLU A 69 -7.74 -13.90 4.73
C GLU A 69 -9.16 -13.45 4.36
N LYS A 70 -10.14 -13.62 5.26
CA LYS A 70 -11.50 -13.11 5.05
C LYS A 70 -11.52 -11.59 5.01
N LYS A 71 -10.86 -10.92 5.97
CA LYS A 71 -10.76 -9.46 6.01
C LYS A 71 -10.06 -8.91 4.78
N GLU A 72 -8.93 -9.47 4.37
CA GLU A 72 -8.20 -9.04 3.16
C GLU A 72 -9.08 -9.15 1.90
N LYS A 73 -9.90 -10.21 1.79
CA LYS A 73 -10.85 -10.35 0.67
C LYS A 73 -11.94 -9.28 0.72
N GLU A 74 -12.52 -9.04 1.90
CA GLU A 74 -13.55 -8.01 2.09
C GLU A 74 -12.99 -6.61 1.78
N GLU A 75 -11.80 -6.28 2.27
CA GLU A 75 -11.09 -5.04 1.98
C GLU A 75 -10.80 -4.90 0.48
N LYS A 76 -10.31 -5.95 -0.18
CA LYS A 76 -10.07 -5.92 -1.63
C LYS A 76 -11.35 -5.70 -2.44
N VAL A 77 -12.47 -6.27 -2.01
CA VAL A 77 -13.78 -6.05 -2.65
C VAL A 77 -14.25 -4.62 -2.43
N GLN A 78 -14.09 -4.08 -1.22
CA GLN A 78 -14.43 -2.69 -0.90
C GLN A 78 -13.58 -1.71 -1.71
N MET A 79 -12.27 -1.90 -1.77
CA MET A 79 -11.36 -1.06 -2.59
C MET A 79 -11.75 -1.08 -4.07
N ARG A 80 -12.10 -2.26 -4.61
CA ARG A 80 -12.58 -2.37 -6.00
C ARG A 80 -13.92 -1.66 -6.22
N LYS A 81 -14.79 -1.67 -5.21
CA LYS A 81 -16.07 -0.98 -5.27
C LYS A 81 -15.85 0.54 -5.25
N GLN A 82 -15.00 1.02 -4.34
CA GLN A 82 -14.60 2.44 -4.26
C GLN A 82 -14.01 2.92 -5.57
N LEU A 83 -13.06 2.19 -6.16
CA LEU A 83 -12.46 2.57 -7.45
C LEU A 83 -13.49 2.64 -8.60
N ARG A 84 -14.54 1.81 -8.57
CA ARG A 84 -15.62 1.89 -9.57
C ARG A 84 -16.54 3.08 -9.31
N GLU A 85 -16.82 3.37 -8.04
CA GLU A 85 -17.62 4.53 -7.63
C GLU A 85 -16.89 5.83 -7.98
N GLU A 86 -15.58 5.92 -7.70
CA GLU A 86 -14.69 7.04 -8.07
C GLU A 86 -14.69 7.27 -9.58
N ARG A 87 -14.43 6.24 -10.40
CA ARG A 87 -14.49 6.38 -11.86
C ARG A 87 -15.87 6.82 -12.38
N LYS A 88 -16.95 6.36 -11.74
CA LYS A 88 -18.30 6.76 -12.11
C LYS A 88 -18.55 8.24 -11.79
N GLN A 89 -18.07 8.69 -10.63
CA GLN A 89 -18.12 10.11 -10.24
C GLN A 89 -17.28 10.97 -11.18
N GLU A 90 -16.05 10.57 -11.49
CA GLU A 90 -15.19 11.29 -12.45
C GLU A 90 -15.86 11.45 -13.82
N LEU A 91 -16.52 10.39 -14.32
CA LEU A 91 -17.26 10.45 -15.58
C LEU A 91 -18.50 11.37 -15.48
N GLU A 92 -19.24 11.31 -14.38
CA GLU A 92 -20.39 12.20 -14.14
C GLU A 92 -19.95 13.67 -14.05
N GLU A 93 -18.89 13.96 -13.29
CA GLU A 93 -18.30 15.30 -13.16
C GLU A 93 -17.77 15.82 -14.51
N HIS A 94 -17.14 14.96 -15.30
CA HIS A 94 -16.66 15.32 -16.64
C HIS A 94 -17.83 15.62 -17.60
N VAL A 95 -18.87 14.80 -17.62
CA VAL A 95 -20.06 15.05 -18.45
C VAL A 95 -20.76 16.34 -18.00
N GLU A 96 -20.88 16.59 -16.69
CA GLU A 96 -21.40 17.84 -16.17
C GLU A 96 -20.53 19.04 -16.58
N ALA A 97 -19.21 18.92 -16.55
CA ALA A 97 -18.29 19.97 -16.97
C ALA A 97 -18.44 20.29 -18.47
N VAL A 98 -18.51 19.27 -19.32
CA VAL A 98 -18.75 19.44 -20.77
C VAL A 98 -20.11 20.06 -21.03
N ASN A 99 -21.16 19.61 -20.35
CA ASN A 99 -22.50 20.18 -20.50
C ASN A 99 -22.55 21.65 -20.04
N ARG A 100 -21.80 22.03 -18.98
CA ARG A 100 -21.66 23.43 -18.56
C ARG A 100 -20.96 24.27 -19.63
N LEU A 101 -19.83 23.80 -20.15
CA LEU A 101 -19.11 24.47 -21.24
C LEU A 101 -20.00 24.65 -22.49
N LEU A 102 -20.73 23.62 -22.89
CA LEU A 102 -21.64 23.69 -24.03
C LEU A 102 -22.76 24.72 -23.80
N LYS A 103 -23.34 24.73 -22.60
CA LYS A 103 -24.38 25.70 -22.22
C LYS A 103 -23.86 27.14 -22.16
N ASP A 104 -22.62 27.33 -21.73
CA ASP A 104 -21.96 28.64 -21.74
C ASP A 104 -21.63 29.12 -23.17
N MET A 105 -21.42 28.20 -24.12
CA MET A 105 -21.21 28.48 -25.55
C MET A 105 -22.50 28.60 -26.37
N GLU A 106 -23.60 27.99 -25.95
CA GLU A 106 -24.92 28.04 -26.59
C GLU A 106 -25.37 29.47 -26.97
N PRO A 107 -25.25 30.52 -26.12
CA PRO A 107 -25.60 31.89 -26.53
C PRO A 107 -24.65 32.52 -27.56
N VAL A 108 -23.44 31.97 -27.75
CA VAL A 108 -22.49 32.43 -28.78
C VAL A 108 -22.78 31.75 -30.12
N VAL A 109 -23.18 30.47 -30.10
CA VAL A 109 -23.53 29.70 -31.30
C VAL A 109 -24.88 30.10 -31.89
N GLU A 110 -25.90 30.41 -31.06
CA GLU A 110 -27.17 30.97 -31.57
C GLU A 110 -26.97 32.36 -32.23
N GLY A 111 -25.90 33.09 -31.89
CA GLY A 111 -25.52 34.35 -32.55
C GLY A 111 -24.70 34.18 -33.84
N LEU A 112 -24.24 32.97 -34.16
CA LEU A 112 -23.38 32.65 -35.32
C LEU A 112 -24.08 31.78 -36.38
N GLY A 113 -25.39 31.53 -36.25
CA GLY A 113 -26.17 30.66 -37.11
C GLY A 113 -26.41 31.11 -38.56
N GLU A 114 -25.62 32.02 -39.12
CA GLU A 114 -25.77 32.46 -40.52
C GLU A 114 -24.48 32.45 -41.36
N GLU A 115 -23.36 31.90 -40.88
CA GLU A 115 -22.17 31.71 -41.74
C GLU A 115 -21.68 30.27 -41.67
N GLY A 116 -22.02 29.52 -42.73
CA GLY A 116 -21.67 28.12 -42.90
C GLY A 116 -20.18 27.98 -43.17
N ASP A 117 -19.40 27.79 -42.12
CA ASP A 117 -18.02 27.33 -42.25
C ASP A 117 -18.01 25.80 -42.24
N SER A 118 -18.03 25.25 -43.45
CA SER A 118 -17.94 23.82 -43.73
C SER A 118 -16.61 23.31 -43.20
N TRP A 119 -16.65 22.42 -42.20
CA TRP A 119 -15.48 21.73 -41.64
C TRP A 119 -14.62 21.13 -42.76
N GLU A 120 -13.55 21.84 -43.12
CA GLU A 120 -12.54 21.42 -44.07
C GLU A 120 -11.75 20.31 -43.37
N GLY A 121 -11.86 19.08 -43.90
CA GLY A 121 -11.29 17.89 -43.27
C GLY A 121 -9.81 18.10 -42.97
N ILE A 122 -9.37 17.55 -41.83
CA ILE A 122 -7.98 17.58 -41.35
C ILE A 122 -7.05 17.45 -42.55
N GLU A 123 -6.39 18.55 -42.95
CA GLU A 123 -5.33 18.48 -43.93
C GLU A 123 -4.28 17.54 -43.36
N ASP A 124 -3.95 16.49 -44.11
CA ASP A 124 -2.83 15.58 -43.82
C ASP A 124 -1.54 16.42 -43.82
N GLU A 125 -1.25 17.04 -42.68
CA GLU A 125 -0.01 17.73 -42.40
C GLU A 125 1.10 16.66 -42.39
N PRO A 126 2.22 16.91 -43.11
CA PRO A 126 3.20 15.86 -43.39
C PRO A 126 3.76 15.28 -42.09
N VAL A 127 3.60 13.95 -41.99
CA VAL A 127 4.32 13.00 -41.11
C VAL A 127 5.45 13.68 -40.35
N VAL A 128 5.13 14.11 -39.13
CA VAL A 128 6.11 14.58 -38.15
C VAL A 128 7.14 13.47 -37.98
N GLU A 129 8.42 13.84 -38.08
CA GLU A 129 9.55 12.90 -37.98
C GLU A 129 9.40 11.97 -36.77
N PRO A 130 9.69 10.66 -36.90
CA PRO A 130 9.51 9.70 -35.81
C PRO A 130 10.50 10.03 -34.69
N VAL A 131 10.01 10.60 -33.59
CA VAL A 131 10.85 10.92 -32.44
C VAL A 131 10.69 9.81 -31.40
N ASP A 132 11.66 8.91 -31.35
CA ASP A 132 11.85 7.98 -30.25
C ASP A 132 12.16 8.78 -28.97
N HIS A 133 11.16 8.98 -28.13
CA HIS A 133 11.29 9.72 -26.87
C HIS A 133 11.64 8.77 -25.72
N GLU A 134 12.83 8.91 -25.16
CA GLU A 134 13.21 8.28 -23.89
C GLU A 134 12.91 9.22 -22.72
N GLU A 135 11.90 8.90 -21.90
CA GLU A 135 11.60 9.65 -20.68
C GLU A 135 12.17 8.95 -19.44
N GLU A 136 13.10 9.61 -18.74
CA GLU A 136 13.67 9.12 -17.49
C GLU A 136 12.75 9.43 -16.31
N TYR A 137 12.06 8.40 -15.79
CA TYR A 137 11.32 8.49 -14.53
C TYR A 137 12.22 8.13 -13.35
N VAL A 138 12.40 9.09 -12.43
CA VAL A 138 13.19 8.92 -11.20
C VAL A 138 12.27 8.81 -10.00
N ASP A 139 12.10 7.60 -9.47
CA ASP A 139 11.59 7.37 -8.12
C ASP A 139 12.78 7.20 -7.16
N GLU A 140 12.67 7.72 -5.94
CA GLU A 140 13.76 7.82 -4.93
C GLU A 140 14.51 6.51 -4.63
N ASP A 141 13.95 5.35 -4.97
CA ASP A 141 14.54 4.01 -4.76
C ASP A 141 14.62 3.13 -6.02
N LYS A 142 14.15 3.57 -7.21
CA LYS A 142 14.12 2.74 -8.44
C LYS A 142 14.27 3.57 -9.71
N TYR A 143 15.23 3.18 -10.56
CA TYR A 143 15.40 3.69 -11.91
C TYR A 143 14.83 2.67 -12.90
N THR A 144 13.83 3.08 -13.69
CA THR A 144 13.31 2.29 -14.81
C THR A 144 13.19 3.18 -16.02
N VAL A 145 13.88 2.82 -17.11
CA VAL A 145 13.75 3.48 -18.40
C VAL A 145 12.61 2.81 -19.16
N VAL A 146 11.62 3.60 -19.59
CA VAL A 146 10.52 3.14 -20.43
C VAL A 146 10.78 3.67 -21.83
N THR A 147 11.03 2.78 -22.78
CA THR A 147 11.18 3.11 -24.20
C THR A 147 9.82 2.99 -24.89
N VAL A 148 9.38 4.05 -25.56
CA VAL A 148 8.14 4.05 -26.35
C VAL A 148 8.53 3.84 -27.80
N GLU A 149 8.27 2.63 -28.32
CA GLU A 149 8.49 2.28 -29.73
C GLU A 149 7.17 2.26 -30.48
N GLU A 150 7.15 2.81 -31.71
CA GLU A 150 5.97 2.78 -32.56
C GLU A 150 5.71 1.38 -33.13
N VAL A 151 4.46 0.91 -32.97
CA VAL A 151 4.00 -0.38 -33.48
C VAL A 151 2.70 -0.22 -34.24
N ASP A 152 2.66 -0.76 -35.47
CA ASP A 152 1.47 -0.79 -36.31
C ASP A 152 0.57 -1.96 -35.90
N ILE A 153 -0.72 -1.69 -35.70
CA ILE A 153 -1.71 -2.68 -35.22
C ILE A 153 -2.63 -3.03 -36.38
N SER A 154 -2.25 -4.06 -37.14
CA SER A 154 -3.08 -4.60 -38.20
C SER A 154 -3.97 -5.75 -37.70
N LYS A 155 -4.97 -6.15 -38.48
CA LYS A 155 -5.83 -7.32 -38.19
C LYS A 155 -5.04 -8.63 -38.05
N ALA A 156 -3.79 -8.66 -38.50
CA ALA A 156 -2.86 -9.79 -38.38
C ALA A 156 -1.99 -9.75 -37.10
N GLY A 157 -1.99 -8.65 -36.35
CA GLY A 157 -1.22 -8.48 -35.11
C GLY A 157 -0.45 -7.17 -35.05
N ILE A 158 0.31 -7.02 -33.96
CA ILE A 158 1.18 -5.87 -33.70
C ILE A 158 2.53 -6.08 -34.39
N SER A 159 2.92 -5.19 -35.30
CA SER A 159 4.18 -5.23 -36.06
C SER A 159 4.95 -3.92 -35.89
N LYS A 160 6.24 -3.98 -35.58
CA LYS A 160 7.11 -2.79 -35.52
C LYS A 160 7.29 -2.23 -36.93
N ILE A 161 7.15 -0.91 -37.10
CA ILE A 161 7.32 -0.24 -38.39
C ILE A 161 8.82 -0.17 -38.67
N ALA A 162 9.31 -0.99 -39.59
CA ALA A 162 10.71 -0.98 -40.00
C ALA A 162 10.90 0.06 -41.10
N GLY A 163 11.44 1.23 -40.74
CA GLY A 163 11.55 2.37 -41.64
C GLY A 163 12.71 3.32 -41.38
N GLN A 164 13.79 2.89 -40.72
CA GLN A 164 15.09 3.59 -40.76
C GLN A 164 16.20 2.65 -40.27
N ASP A 165 16.77 1.87 -41.18
CA ASP A 165 18.21 1.87 -41.44
C ASP A 165 18.51 0.92 -42.59
N SER A 166 18.84 1.53 -43.73
CA SER A 166 19.41 0.86 -44.89
C SER A 166 20.79 0.32 -44.56
N GLU A 167 21.10 -0.79 -45.22
CA GLU A 167 22.40 -1.46 -45.32
C GLU A 167 23.60 -0.51 -45.38
N GLU A 168 24.60 -0.73 -44.53
CA GLU A 168 26.02 -0.63 -44.92
C GLU A 168 26.90 -1.43 -43.95
N ASP A 169 27.65 -2.37 -44.52
CA ASP A 169 28.80 -3.02 -43.91
C ASP A 169 29.82 -1.96 -43.48
N GLU A 170 30.13 -1.86 -42.18
CA GLU A 170 31.46 -1.47 -41.73
C GLU A 170 31.96 -2.42 -40.63
N GLU A 171 33.04 -3.13 -40.96
CA GLU A 171 33.87 -3.88 -40.04
C GLU A 171 34.47 -2.94 -38.98
N VAL A 172 34.19 -3.19 -37.69
CA VAL A 172 34.97 -2.64 -36.57
C VAL A 172 35.20 -3.74 -35.52
N PRO A 173 36.39 -3.80 -34.90
CA PRO A 173 37.11 -5.03 -34.60
C PRO A 173 36.55 -5.79 -33.40
N LYS A 174 36.62 -7.13 -33.47
CA LYS A 174 36.53 -8.02 -32.31
C LYS A 174 37.64 -7.67 -31.31
N LEU A 175 37.32 -6.84 -30.32
CA LEU A 175 38.08 -6.75 -29.08
C LEU A 175 38.01 -8.11 -28.41
N VAL A 176 39.16 -8.78 -28.40
CA VAL A 176 39.44 -9.95 -27.58
C VAL A 176 39.42 -9.54 -26.11
N ASP A 177 38.24 -9.50 -25.52
CA ASP A 177 38.15 -9.48 -24.06
C ASP A 177 38.54 -10.87 -23.56
N ALA A 178 39.75 -10.91 -23.00
CA ALA A 178 40.29 -12.06 -22.31
C ALA A 178 39.24 -12.56 -21.30
N GLU A 179 38.75 -13.76 -21.57
CA GLU A 179 37.78 -14.47 -20.76
C GLU A 179 38.40 -14.78 -19.39
N GLU A 180 38.31 -13.81 -18.47
CA GLU A 180 38.54 -14.06 -17.06
C GLU A 180 37.52 -15.11 -16.64
N LYS A 181 38.04 -16.33 -16.40
CA LYS A 181 37.27 -17.47 -15.91
C LYS A 181 36.58 -17.08 -14.60
N ASN A 182 35.37 -16.55 -14.74
CA ASN A 182 34.48 -16.25 -13.65
C ASN A 182 34.21 -17.57 -12.91
N LYS A 183 34.88 -17.74 -11.77
CA LYS A 183 34.70 -18.90 -10.90
C LYS A 183 33.21 -18.97 -10.55
N LYS A 184 32.57 -20.10 -10.86
CA LYS A 184 31.15 -20.36 -10.57
C LYS A 184 30.81 -19.90 -9.15
N VAL A 185 30.07 -18.81 -9.02
CA VAL A 185 29.59 -18.30 -7.74
C VAL A 185 28.39 -19.15 -7.35
N TRP A 186 28.62 -20.09 -6.44
CA TRP A 186 27.54 -20.91 -5.91
C TRP A 186 26.55 -20.05 -5.11
N PRO A 187 25.24 -20.19 -5.31
CA PRO A 187 24.25 -19.42 -4.56
C PRO A 187 24.37 -19.74 -3.08
N LYS A 188 24.72 -18.72 -2.28
CA LYS A 188 24.81 -18.86 -0.81
C LYS A 188 23.40 -19.08 -0.28
N LYS A 189 23.18 -20.23 0.38
CA LYS A 189 21.92 -20.53 1.07
C LYS A 189 21.55 -19.37 2.00
N PRO A 190 20.31 -18.85 1.95
CA PRO A 190 19.90 -17.75 2.82
C PRO A 190 20.07 -18.16 4.28
N ARG A 191 20.78 -17.33 5.06
CA ARG A 191 21.01 -17.61 6.49
C ARG A 191 19.66 -17.50 7.20
N LYS A 192 19.31 -18.54 7.96
CA LYS A 192 18.10 -18.52 8.80
C LYS A 192 18.10 -17.27 9.67
N GLN A 193 17.05 -16.48 9.59
CA GLN A 193 16.86 -15.32 10.44
C GLN A 193 16.83 -15.79 11.89
N LYS A 194 17.76 -15.29 12.71
CA LYS A 194 17.78 -15.59 14.14
C LYS A 194 16.63 -14.80 14.76
N PHE A 195 15.58 -15.50 15.19
CA PHE A 195 14.54 -14.88 16.00
C PHE A 195 15.19 -14.24 17.22
N ARG A 196 15.00 -12.94 17.37
CA ARG A 196 15.44 -12.19 18.54
C ARG A 196 14.20 -11.51 19.09
N TYR A 197 14.07 -11.52 20.42
CA TYR A 197 12.95 -10.93 21.12
C TYR A 197 12.86 -9.40 20.94
N GLU A 198 13.98 -8.78 20.58
CA GLU A 198 14.10 -7.33 20.37
C GLU A 198 14.97 -7.06 19.14
N THR A 199 14.65 -5.98 18.43
CA THR A 199 15.48 -5.45 17.35
C THR A 199 16.84 -4.98 17.87
N LYS A 200 17.84 -4.82 16.99
CA LYS A 200 19.19 -4.36 17.40
C LYS A 200 19.14 -2.97 18.04
N THR A 201 18.20 -2.13 17.62
CA THR A 201 17.94 -0.78 18.13
C THR A 201 17.29 -0.82 19.51
N GLU A 202 16.22 -1.60 19.69
CA GLU A 202 15.57 -1.82 21.00
C GLU A 202 16.55 -2.34 22.04
N ARG A 203 17.38 -3.33 21.68
CA ARG A 203 18.42 -3.87 22.55
C ARG A 203 19.44 -2.82 22.99
N LYS A 204 19.80 -1.90 22.08
CA LYS A 204 20.74 -0.80 22.42
C LYS A 204 20.09 0.16 23.40
N LEU A 205 18.82 0.50 23.21
CA LEU A 205 18.06 1.36 24.11
C LEU A 205 17.86 0.72 25.49
N SER A 206 17.49 -0.57 25.55
CA SER A 206 17.33 -1.30 26.81
C SER A 206 18.66 -1.39 27.57
N ARG A 207 19.77 -1.69 26.85
CA ARG A 207 21.12 -1.68 27.44
C ARG A 207 21.54 -0.29 27.93
N ALA A 208 21.23 0.78 27.20
CA ALA A 208 21.52 2.15 27.61
C ALA A 208 20.74 2.52 28.89
N LYS A 209 19.45 2.18 28.94
CA LYS A 209 18.59 2.41 30.11
C LYS A 209 19.07 1.65 31.35
N GLN A 210 19.45 0.37 31.19
CA GLN A 210 20.04 -0.42 32.27
C GLN A 210 21.38 0.16 32.73
N LYS A 211 22.25 0.58 31.82
CA LYS A 211 23.52 1.23 32.16
C LYS A 211 23.30 2.54 32.93
N ALA A 212 22.37 3.39 32.50
CA ALA A 212 22.04 4.64 33.18
C ALA A 212 21.50 4.38 34.60
N GLY A 213 20.57 3.42 34.74
CA GLY A 213 20.04 3.04 36.05
C GLY A 213 21.10 2.43 36.98
N ASN A 214 21.97 1.58 36.46
CA ASN A 214 23.06 0.98 37.23
C ASN A 214 24.13 2.02 37.61
N LYS A 215 24.43 2.98 36.73
CA LYS A 215 25.35 4.08 37.00
C LYS A 215 24.81 4.98 38.11
N GLY A 216 23.55 5.43 38.03
CA GLY A 216 22.95 6.25 39.08
C GLY A 216 22.89 5.53 40.44
N ARG A 217 22.59 4.22 40.44
CA ARG A 217 22.66 3.39 41.66
C ARG A 217 24.08 3.25 42.20
N ALA A 218 25.10 3.21 41.34
CA ALA A 218 26.49 3.13 41.75
C ALA A 218 27.01 4.47 42.30
N ASP A 219 26.66 5.58 41.66
CA ASP A 219 27.02 6.94 42.09
C ASP A 219 26.38 7.27 43.45
N ALA A 220 25.10 6.89 43.65
CA ALA A 220 24.43 6.99 44.95
C ALA A 220 25.10 6.16 46.06
N ARG A 221 25.69 5.00 45.73
CA ARG A 221 26.48 4.20 46.70
C ARG A 221 27.86 4.80 46.98
N ARG A 222 28.42 5.55 46.03
CA ARG A 222 29.73 6.17 46.13
C ARG A 222 29.69 7.56 46.77
N GLY A 223 28.50 8.09 47.05
CA GLY A 223 28.33 9.42 47.64
C GLY A 223 28.61 10.58 46.68
N ASN A 224 28.78 10.31 45.39
CA ASN A 224 28.87 11.32 44.33
C ASN A 224 27.46 11.59 43.79
N GLY A 225 26.64 12.30 44.58
CA GLY A 225 25.34 12.83 44.16
C GLY A 225 25.45 14.31 43.84
#